data_AF-A0A9X3YKA4-F1
#
_entry.id   AF-A0A9X3YKA4-F1
#
_cell.length_a   1.000
_cell.length_b   1.000
_cell.length_c   1.000
_cell.angle_alpha   90.00
_cell.angle_beta   90.00
_cell.angle_gamma   90.00
#
_symmetry.space_group_name_H-M   'P 1'
#
loop_
_entity.id
_entity.type
_entity.pdbx_description
1 polymer ?
#
loop_
_entity_poly.entity_id
_entity_poly.type
_entity_poly.pdbx_seq_one_letter_code
_entity_poly.pdbx_strand_id
1 'polypeptide(L)'
;MDLIRLLRSLEEFLYELVGWLVFYPRTFWRILLHPGAIAVYTKGELAKNRELQFQDTISPVLMLILSVALAHAIELICRVSIADSDTPMGKLMLGSEQGLLLTRSAVFCIYALGAALSTLWLGGQTVTRETLREPFSIQAFLVCPFVILTAVGQQLLRVDTMHWAGIAVTAAGVAWYILARTIAYRTLYKSSWLKALTLVCVWFAGTTVATSLVLAMLILP
;
A
#
# COMPACT_ATOMS: atom_id res chain seq x y z
N MET A 1 18.54 -33.17 3.98
CA MET A 1 18.02 -33.11 2.59
C MET A 1 17.88 -31.66 2.12
N ASP A 2 18.74 -30.73 2.57
CA ASP A 2 18.27 -29.35 2.69
C ASP A 2 19.09 -28.33 1.89
N LEU A 3 20.40 -28.55 1.69
CA LEU A 3 21.21 -27.56 0.96
C LEU A 3 20.89 -27.54 -0.55
N ILE A 4 20.72 -28.69 -1.20
CA ILE A 4 20.43 -28.77 -2.64
C ILE A 4 19.01 -28.24 -2.94
N ARG A 5 18.04 -28.48 -2.05
CA ARG A 5 16.68 -27.90 -2.16
C ARG A 5 16.69 -26.41 -1.88
N LEU A 6 17.47 -25.95 -0.90
CA LEU A 6 17.64 -24.53 -0.58
C LEU A 6 18.33 -23.77 -1.71
N LEU A 7 19.33 -24.38 -2.36
CA LEU A 7 19.99 -23.81 -3.54
C LEU A 7 19.03 -23.71 -4.72
N ARG A 8 18.19 -24.72 -4.97
CA ARG A 8 17.16 -24.68 -6.03
C ARG A 8 16.08 -23.63 -5.75
N SER A 9 15.61 -23.55 -4.51
CA SER A 9 14.68 -22.51 -4.05
C SER A 9 15.29 -21.11 -4.17
N LEU A 10 16.58 -20.96 -3.86
CA LEU A 10 17.31 -19.71 -4.03
C LEU A 10 17.44 -19.34 -5.52
N GLU A 11 17.74 -20.30 -6.38
CA GLU A 11 17.80 -20.08 -7.83
C GLU A 11 16.44 -19.63 -8.38
N GLU A 12 15.36 -20.32 -8.03
CA GLU A 12 13.98 -19.93 -8.37
C GLU A 12 13.65 -18.52 -7.86
N PHE A 13 14.00 -18.21 -6.61
CA PHE A 13 13.83 -16.89 -6.03
C PHE A 13 14.65 -15.81 -6.75
N LEU A 14 15.89 -16.10 -7.13
CA LEU A 14 16.75 -15.17 -7.87
C LEU A 14 16.19 -14.89 -9.26
N TYR A 15 15.70 -15.91 -9.97
CA TYR A 15 14.99 -15.71 -11.24
C TYR A 15 13.75 -14.83 -11.04
N GLU A 16 12.98 -15.07 -9.98
CA GLU A 16 11.82 -14.26 -9.66
C GLU A 16 12.20 -12.80 -9.35
N LEU A 17 13.28 -12.59 -8.60
CA LEU A 17 13.81 -11.28 -8.22
C LEU A 17 14.28 -10.48 -9.45
N VAL A 18 14.97 -11.11 -10.39
CA VAL A 18 15.32 -10.49 -11.67
C VAL A 18 14.05 -10.12 -12.45
N GLY A 19 13.03 -10.98 -12.44
CA GLY A 19 11.71 -10.67 -12.97
C GLY A 19 11.11 -9.42 -12.31
N TRP A 20 11.18 -9.32 -10.99
CA TRP A 20 10.63 -8.17 -10.25
C TRP A 20 11.29 -6.85 -10.65
N LEU A 21 12.59 -6.82 -10.96
CA LEU A 21 13.28 -5.61 -11.44
C LEU A 21 12.66 -5.03 -12.71
N VAL A 22 12.01 -5.87 -13.53
CA VAL A 22 11.30 -5.43 -14.75
C VAL A 22 9.81 -5.24 -14.48
N PHE A 23 9.17 -6.21 -13.84
CA PHE A 23 7.72 -6.20 -13.65
C PHE A 23 7.25 -5.19 -12.61
N TYR A 24 8.02 -4.94 -11.54
CA TYR A 24 7.67 -3.96 -10.52
C TYR A 24 7.57 -2.54 -11.10
N PRO A 25 8.61 -1.95 -11.70
CA PRO A 25 8.53 -0.57 -12.20
C PRO A 25 7.47 -0.44 -13.30
N ARG A 26 7.34 -1.43 -14.18
CA ARG A 26 6.29 -1.44 -15.21
C ARG A 26 4.89 -1.43 -14.61
N THR A 27 4.64 -2.27 -13.61
CA THR A 27 3.34 -2.37 -12.92
C THR A 27 3.08 -1.10 -12.11
N PHE A 28 4.09 -0.60 -11.38
CA PHE A 28 4.02 0.66 -10.63
C PHE A 28 3.63 1.83 -11.52
N TRP A 29 4.29 1.97 -12.67
CA TRP A 29 4.02 3.03 -13.63
C TRP A 29 2.59 2.96 -14.19
N ARG A 30 2.12 1.74 -14.48
CA ARG A 30 0.74 1.51 -14.91
C ARG A 30 -0.27 1.86 -13.83
N ILE A 31 0.00 1.54 -12.56
CA ILE A 31 -0.84 1.94 -11.42
C ILE A 31 -0.88 3.46 -11.30
N LEU A 32 0.29 4.11 -11.39
CA LEU A 32 0.44 5.55 -11.23
C LEU A 32 -0.36 6.34 -12.27
N LEU A 33 -0.28 5.91 -13.55
CA LEU A 33 -0.90 6.63 -14.67
C LEU A 33 -2.33 6.18 -14.98
N HIS A 34 -2.66 4.91 -14.74
CA HIS A 34 -3.94 4.32 -15.18
C HIS A 34 -4.65 3.53 -14.06
N PRO A 35 -5.03 4.18 -12.95
CA PRO A 35 -5.65 3.51 -11.79
C PRO A 35 -7.01 2.87 -12.13
N GLY A 36 -7.78 3.43 -13.06
CA GLY A 36 -9.01 2.80 -13.54
C GLY A 36 -8.76 1.51 -14.33
N ALA A 37 -7.74 1.51 -15.18
CA ALA A 37 -7.39 0.34 -15.99
C ALA A 37 -6.83 -0.79 -15.13
N ILE A 38 -6.04 -0.48 -14.10
CA ILE A 38 -5.54 -1.53 -13.19
C ILE A 38 -6.67 -2.16 -12.37
N ALA A 39 -7.70 -1.39 -12.00
CA ALA A 39 -8.85 -1.91 -11.30
C ALA A 39 -9.64 -2.92 -12.16
N VAL A 40 -9.89 -2.58 -13.43
CA VAL A 40 -10.55 -3.50 -14.39
C VAL A 40 -9.68 -4.71 -14.69
N TYR A 41 -8.37 -4.51 -14.91
CA TYR A 41 -7.42 -5.59 -15.13
C TYR A 41 -7.41 -6.58 -13.97
N THR A 42 -7.32 -6.08 -12.72
CA THR A 42 -7.29 -6.91 -11.52
C THR A 42 -8.56 -7.76 -11.38
N LYS A 43 -9.72 -7.17 -11.66
CA LYS A 43 -10.99 -7.91 -11.67
C LYS A 43 -10.98 -9.04 -12.72
N GLY A 44 -10.47 -8.76 -13.92
CA GLY A 44 -10.32 -9.77 -14.97
C GLY A 44 -9.34 -10.89 -14.60
N GLU A 45 -8.20 -10.56 -14.01
CA GLU A 45 -7.22 -11.55 -13.54
C GLU A 45 -7.81 -12.48 -12.46
N LEU A 46 -8.58 -11.93 -11.53
CA LEU A 46 -9.16 -12.74 -10.46
C LEU A 46 -10.26 -13.69 -10.93
N ALA A 47 -10.84 -13.46 -12.11
CA ALA A 47 -11.78 -14.37 -12.75
C ALA A 47 -11.10 -15.54 -13.47
N LYS A 48 -9.78 -15.49 -13.70
CA LYS A 48 -9.01 -16.59 -14.30
C LYS A 48 -8.73 -17.71 -13.29
N ASN A 49 -8.38 -18.89 -13.80
CA ASN A 49 -7.82 -19.98 -12.97
C ASN A 49 -6.58 -19.50 -12.20
N ARG A 50 -6.40 -19.98 -10.97
CA ARG A 50 -5.39 -19.48 -10.03
C ARG A 50 -3.97 -19.47 -10.59
N GLU A 51 -3.62 -20.47 -11.41
CA GLU A 51 -2.31 -20.62 -12.05
C GLU A 51 -2.06 -19.61 -13.19
N LEU A 52 -3.13 -19.04 -13.74
CA LEU A 52 -3.09 -18.09 -14.85
C LEU A 52 -3.21 -16.62 -14.40
N GLN A 53 -3.36 -16.37 -13.09
CA GLN A 53 -3.53 -15.02 -12.56
C GLN A 53 -2.20 -14.30 -12.48
N PHE A 54 -2.16 -13.06 -12.95
CA PHE A 54 -1.02 -12.16 -12.84
C PHE A 54 0.27 -12.74 -13.45
N GLN A 55 0.20 -13.50 -14.56
CA GLN A 55 1.42 -13.96 -15.23
C GLN A 55 2.21 -12.81 -15.87
N ASP A 56 1.51 -11.74 -16.30
CA ASP A 56 2.09 -10.59 -16.98
C ASP A 56 2.47 -9.43 -16.04
N THR A 57 2.18 -9.54 -14.74
CA THR A 57 2.38 -8.48 -13.74
C THR A 57 2.71 -9.05 -12.37
N ILE A 58 3.19 -8.21 -11.45
CA ILE A 58 3.37 -8.63 -10.06
C ILE A 58 2.00 -8.79 -9.39
N SER A 59 1.81 -9.85 -8.60
CA SER A 59 0.57 -10.04 -7.84
C SER A 59 0.29 -8.85 -6.89
N PRO A 60 -0.97 -8.52 -6.61
CA PRO A 60 -1.30 -7.31 -5.86
C PRO A 60 -0.66 -7.23 -4.46
N VAL A 61 -0.62 -8.35 -3.76
CA VAL A 61 -0.04 -8.43 -2.40
C VAL A 61 1.48 -8.27 -2.47
N LEU A 62 2.13 -8.92 -3.44
CA LEU A 62 3.56 -8.82 -3.63
C LEU A 62 3.96 -7.39 -4.02
N MET A 63 3.16 -6.73 -4.86
CA MET A 63 3.37 -5.32 -5.21
C MET A 63 3.37 -4.42 -3.97
N LEU A 64 2.42 -4.63 -3.05
CA LEU A 64 2.35 -3.88 -1.80
C LEU A 64 3.57 -4.14 -0.93
N ILE A 65 3.95 -5.41 -0.75
CA ILE A 65 5.13 -5.81 0.04
C ILE A 65 6.40 -5.15 -0.54
N LEU A 66 6.61 -5.25 -1.86
CA LEU A 66 7.75 -4.61 -2.52
C LEU A 66 7.75 -3.09 -2.37
N SER A 67 6.57 -2.45 -2.46
CA SER A 67 6.46 -0.99 -2.30
C SER A 67 6.80 -0.56 -0.88
N VAL A 68 6.38 -1.31 0.13
CA VAL A 68 6.75 -1.02 1.53
C VAL A 68 8.22 -1.28 1.78
N ALA A 69 8.77 -2.37 1.22
CA ALA A 69 10.20 -2.67 1.31
C ALA A 69 11.04 -1.56 0.65
N LEU A 70 10.63 -1.07 -0.52
CA LEU A 70 11.29 0.03 -1.22
C LEU A 70 11.19 1.35 -0.43
N ALA A 71 10.01 1.66 0.12
CA ALA A 71 9.82 2.82 1.01
C ALA A 71 10.78 2.79 2.20
N HIS A 72 11.04 1.61 2.77
CA HIS A 72 12.01 1.47 3.84
C HIS A 72 13.46 1.54 3.37
N ALA A 73 13.79 0.95 2.22
CA ALA A 73 15.13 1.08 1.64
C ALA A 73 15.50 2.57 1.42
N ILE A 74 14.53 3.39 0.98
CA ILE A 74 14.70 4.84 0.86
C ILE A 74 15.05 5.47 2.22
N GLU A 75 14.34 5.11 3.29
CA GLU A 75 14.63 5.61 4.64
C GLU A 75 16.04 5.22 5.12
N LEU A 76 16.44 3.96 4.92
CA LEU A 76 17.77 3.48 5.31
C LEU A 76 18.89 4.22 4.58
N ILE A 77 18.73 4.46 3.27
CA ILE A 77 19.69 5.20 2.46
C ILE A 77 19.80 6.66 2.92
N CYS A 78 18.67 7.28 3.30
CA CYS A 78 18.64 8.65 3.79
C CYS A 78 19.22 8.82 5.21
N ARG A 79 19.51 7.72 5.95
CA ARG A 79 20.14 7.72 7.29
C ARG A 79 19.53 8.71 8.29
N VAL A 80 18.22 8.93 8.20
CA VAL A 80 17.58 9.88 9.10
C VAL A 80 17.31 9.21 10.44
N SER A 81 17.83 9.81 11.52
CA SER A 81 17.73 9.29 12.89
C SER A 81 16.28 8.99 13.26
N ILE A 82 16.06 7.82 13.84
CA ILE A 82 14.78 7.39 14.41
C ILE A 82 14.50 8.26 15.63
N ALA A 83 13.33 8.89 15.68
CA ALA A 83 12.91 9.63 16.87
C ALA A 83 12.73 8.65 18.03
N ASP A 84 13.49 8.85 19.10
CA ASP A 84 13.33 8.09 20.34
C ASP A 84 11.93 8.34 20.91
N SER A 85 11.27 7.27 21.32
CA SER A 85 9.98 7.32 22.01
C SER A 85 10.17 6.78 23.43
N ASP A 86 9.60 7.48 24.43
CA ASP A 86 9.88 7.18 25.84
C ASP A 86 9.03 6.04 26.43
N THR A 87 8.03 5.53 25.71
CA THR A 87 7.13 4.48 26.22
C THR A 87 7.64 3.07 25.88
N PRO A 88 7.39 2.03 26.72
CA PRO A 88 7.91 0.67 26.49
C PRO A 88 7.43 0.07 25.16
N MET A 89 6.16 0.31 24.79
CA MET A 89 5.60 -0.13 23.51
C MET A 89 6.10 0.74 22.35
N GLY A 90 6.29 2.05 22.58
CA GLY A 90 6.96 2.95 21.65
C GLY A 90 8.40 2.51 21.34
N LYS A 91 9.20 2.13 22.34
CA LYS A 91 10.55 1.61 22.16
C LYS A 91 10.58 0.27 21.41
N LEU A 92 9.58 -0.58 21.58
CA LEU A 92 9.50 -1.85 20.86
C LEU A 92 9.08 -1.66 19.38
N MET A 93 8.09 -0.80 19.12
CA MET A 93 7.53 -0.54 17.78
C MET A 93 8.30 0.52 16.98
N LEU A 94 8.90 1.51 17.62
CA LEU A 94 9.61 2.62 16.99
C LEU A 94 11.11 2.60 17.31
N GLY A 95 11.55 2.01 18.42
CA GLY A 95 12.96 1.95 18.80
C GLY A 95 13.78 0.84 18.13
N SER A 96 13.15 0.00 17.29
CA SER A 96 13.87 -0.94 16.41
C SER A 96 13.48 -0.70 14.94
N GLU A 97 14.46 -0.75 14.02
CA GLU A 97 14.22 -0.59 12.57
C GLU A 97 13.17 -1.59 12.05
N GLN A 98 13.18 -2.81 12.61
CA GLN A 98 12.23 -3.88 12.30
C GLN A 98 10.82 -3.59 12.83
N GLY A 99 10.69 -3.04 14.04
CA GLY A 99 9.39 -2.63 14.59
C GLY A 99 8.75 -1.51 13.78
N LEU A 100 9.56 -0.54 13.33
CA LEU A 100 9.09 0.60 12.55
C LEU A 100 8.57 0.15 11.18
N LEU A 101 9.33 -0.76 10.55
CA LEU A 101 8.95 -1.45 9.33
C LEU A 101 7.61 -2.17 9.44
N LEU A 102 7.46 -2.98 10.49
CA LEU A 102 6.27 -3.80 10.70
C LEU A 102 5.06 -2.91 10.95
N THR A 103 5.22 -1.85 11.76
CA THR A 103 4.19 -0.86 12.05
C THR A 103 3.74 -0.15 10.77
N ARG A 104 4.67 0.31 9.94
CA ARG A 104 4.36 0.99 8.67
C ARG A 104 3.69 0.05 7.66
N SER A 105 4.17 -1.19 7.55
CA SER A 105 3.56 -2.23 6.73
C SER A 105 2.12 -2.52 7.15
N ALA A 106 1.89 -2.65 8.45
CA ALA A 106 0.56 -2.86 9.02
C ALA A 106 -0.37 -1.68 8.73
N VAL A 107 0.10 -0.44 8.90
CA VAL A 107 -0.67 0.77 8.61
C VAL A 107 -1.12 0.81 7.15
N PHE A 108 -0.24 0.57 6.17
CA PHE A 108 -0.64 0.59 4.76
C PHE A 108 -1.57 -0.55 4.37
N CYS A 109 -1.41 -1.72 5.00
CA CYS A 109 -2.39 -2.81 4.87
C CYS A 109 -3.76 -2.42 5.44
N ILE A 110 -3.83 -1.66 6.54
CA ILE A 110 -5.08 -1.13 7.10
C ILE A 110 -5.75 -0.17 6.12
N TYR A 111 -5.01 0.69 5.43
CA TYR A 111 -5.58 1.56 4.39
C TYR A 111 -6.17 0.76 3.22
N ALA A 112 -5.43 -0.24 2.71
CA ALA A 112 -5.94 -1.10 1.63
C ALA A 112 -7.18 -1.91 2.09
N LEU A 113 -7.16 -2.44 3.30
CA LEU A 113 -8.25 -3.20 3.88
C LEU A 113 -9.48 -2.34 4.15
N GLY A 114 -9.31 -1.17 4.78
CA GLY A 114 -10.40 -0.24 5.06
C GLY A 114 -11.06 0.25 3.77
N ALA A 115 -10.27 0.51 2.73
CA ALA A 115 -10.78 0.81 1.40
C ALA A 115 -11.55 -0.38 0.78
N ALA A 116 -11.07 -1.61 0.96
CA ALA A 116 -11.75 -2.80 0.46
C ALA A 116 -13.08 -3.05 1.17
N LEU A 117 -13.09 -2.95 2.50
CA LEU A 117 -14.28 -3.07 3.33
C LEU A 117 -15.31 -2.00 2.97
N SER A 118 -14.88 -0.74 2.79
CA SER A 118 -15.81 0.33 2.36
C SER A 118 -16.53 -0.02 1.06
N THR A 119 -15.84 -0.67 0.12
CA THR A 119 -16.41 -1.06 -1.17
C THR A 119 -17.45 -2.16 -1.02
N LEU A 120 -17.19 -3.15 -0.15
CA LEU A 120 -18.15 -4.22 0.15
C LEU A 120 -19.39 -3.71 0.88
N TRP A 121 -19.19 -2.85 1.88
CA TRP A 121 -20.27 -2.28 2.68
C TRP A 121 -21.19 -1.41 1.83
N LEU A 122 -20.62 -0.55 0.99
CA LEU A 122 -21.38 0.29 0.05
C LEU A 122 -22.09 -0.55 -1.03
N GLY A 123 -21.55 -1.71 -1.37
CA GLY A 123 -22.17 -2.66 -2.29
C GLY A 123 -23.21 -3.58 -1.65
N GLY A 124 -23.44 -3.50 -0.34
CA GLY A 124 -24.35 -4.38 0.40
C GLY A 124 -23.92 -5.86 0.39
N GLN A 125 -22.64 -6.15 0.15
CA GLN A 125 -22.13 -7.52 0.09
C GLN A 125 -21.69 -8.02 1.46
N THR A 126 -21.96 -9.30 1.73
CA THR A 126 -21.45 -9.96 2.95
C THR A 126 -19.93 -10.01 2.92
N VAL A 127 -19.29 -9.66 4.04
CA VAL A 127 -17.83 -9.73 4.17
C VAL A 127 -17.42 -11.19 4.35
N THR A 128 -16.90 -11.81 3.28
CA THR A 128 -16.33 -13.16 3.29
C THR A 128 -14.94 -13.10 2.67
N ARG A 129 -14.14 -14.16 2.85
CA ARG A 129 -12.81 -14.25 2.23
C ARG A 129 -12.85 -14.10 0.71
N GLU A 130 -13.92 -14.61 0.09
CA GLU A 130 -14.10 -14.57 -1.36
C GLU A 130 -14.50 -13.18 -1.84
N THR A 131 -15.49 -12.55 -1.20
CA THR A 131 -15.94 -11.20 -1.58
C THR A 131 -14.87 -10.15 -1.29
N LEU A 132 -14.05 -10.32 -0.25
CA LEU A 132 -12.97 -9.41 0.09
C LEU A 132 -11.78 -9.45 -0.88
N ARG A 133 -11.55 -10.59 -1.54
CA ARG A 133 -10.36 -10.80 -2.36
C ARG A 133 -10.23 -9.76 -3.48
N GLU A 134 -11.28 -9.56 -4.25
CA GLU A 134 -11.30 -8.58 -5.35
C GLU A 134 -11.04 -7.14 -4.89
N PRO A 135 -11.85 -6.56 -3.99
CA PRO A 135 -11.65 -5.18 -3.56
C PRO A 135 -10.30 -5.02 -2.84
N PHE A 136 -9.86 -6.00 -2.05
CA PHE A 136 -8.54 -5.92 -1.42
C PHE A 136 -7.41 -5.91 -2.44
N SER A 137 -7.43 -6.81 -3.43
CA SER A 137 -6.42 -6.85 -4.49
C SER A 137 -6.34 -5.52 -5.26
N ILE A 138 -7.47 -4.91 -5.59
CA ILE A 138 -7.48 -3.61 -6.27
C ILE A 138 -6.85 -2.53 -5.39
N GLN A 139 -7.25 -2.45 -4.11
CA GLN A 139 -6.73 -1.44 -3.19
C GLN A 139 -5.26 -1.66 -2.84
N ALA A 140 -4.79 -2.91 -2.81
CA ALA A 140 -3.39 -3.25 -2.60
C ALA A 140 -2.50 -2.68 -3.73
N PHE A 141 -2.96 -2.70 -4.97
CA PHE A 141 -2.27 -1.97 -6.05
C PHE A 141 -2.34 -0.46 -5.86
N LEU A 142 -3.54 0.09 -5.67
CA LEU A 142 -3.74 1.54 -5.64
C LEU A 142 -3.01 2.24 -4.48
N VAL A 143 -2.79 1.57 -3.35
CA VAL A 143 -2.07 2.16 -2.21
C VAL A 143 -0.55 2.25 -2.45
N CYS A 144 0.00 1.52 -3.43
CA CYS A 144 1.45 1.45 -3.63
C CYS A 144 2.12 2.82 -3.87
N PRO A 145 1.62 3.70 -4.77
CA PRO A 145 2.26 5.01 -4.93
C PRO A 145 2.06 5.93 -3.72
N PHE A 146 0.94 5.78 -2.99
CA PHE A 146 0.74 6.48 -1.72
C PHE A 146 1.80 6.11 -0.69
N VAL A 147 2.13 4.82 -0.57
CA VAL A 147 3.20 4.31 0.30
C VAL A 147 4.55 4.97 -0.02
N ILE A 148 4.95 4.99 -1.29
CA ILE A 148 6.24 5.54 -1.71
C ILE A 148 6.29 7.06 -1.49
N LEU A 149 5.25 7.79 -1.91
CA LEU A 149 5.22 9.25 -1.81
C LEU A 149 5.20 9.71 -0.35
N THR A 150 4.42 9.05 0.51
CA THR A 150 4.40 9.39 1.93
C THR A 150 5.74 9.07 2.62
N ALA A 151 6.40 7.97 2.26
CA ALA A 151 7.73 7.66 2.78
C ALA A 151 8.76 8.72 2.40
N VAL A 152 8.80 9.13 1.12
CA VAL A 152 9.69 10.21 0.65
C VAL A 152 9.35 11.53 1.33
N GLY A 153 8.06 11.90 1.39
CA GLY A 153 7.60 13.12 2.04
C GLY A 153 8.00 13.19 3.51
N GLN A 154 7.88 12.08 4.25
CA GLN A 154 8.34 11.97 5.63
C GLN A 154 9.85 12.17 5.79
N GLN A 155 10.68 11.66 4.87
CA GLN A 155 12.12 11.93 4.92
C GLN A 155 12.43 13.40 4.68
N LEU A 156 11.75 14.03 3.71
CA LEU A 156 11.93 15.46 3.41
C LEU A 156 11.49 16.38 4.55
N LEU A 157 10.45 16.01 5.30
CA LEU A 157 9.98 16.76 6.47
C LEU A 157 11.02 16.83 7.60
N ARG A 158 11.92 15.85 7.67
CA ARG A 158 12.98 15.79 8.67
C ARG A 158 14.21 16.62 8.28
N VAL A 159 14.24 17.19 7.08
CA VAL A 159 15.29 18.07 6.59
C VAL A 159 14.80 19.52 6.69
N ASP A 160 15.43 20.32 7.57
CA ASP A 160 14.97 21.69 7.90
C ASP A 160 14.74 22.57 6.67
N THR A 161 15.61 22.47 5.65
CA THR A 161 15.50 23.27 4.43
C THR A 161 14.44 22.77 3.44
N MET A 162 13.99 21.51 3.57
CA MET A 162 13.07 20.86 2.63
C MET A 162 11.69 20.60 3.21
N HIS A 163 11.37 21.17 4.38
CA HIS A 163 10.09 20.96 5.07
C HIS A 163 8.89 21.18 4.14
N TRP A 164 8.85 22.30 3.40
CA TRP A 164 7.76 22.60 2.47
C TRP A 164 7.65 21.58 1.33
N ALA A 165 8.78 21.08 0.84
CA ALA A 165 8.79 20.00 -0.15
C ALA A 165 8.23 18.70 0.44
N GLY A 166 8.56 18.39 1.69
CA GLY A 166 8.00 17.24 2.40
C GLY A 166 6.49 17.31 2.59
N ILE A 167 5.95 18.48 2.97
CA ILE A 167 4.50 18.71 3.02
C ILE A 167 3.89 18.52 1.63
N ALA A 168 4.47 19.15 0.60
CA ALA A 168 3.95 19.09 -0.77
C ALA A 168 3.92 17.67 -1.33
N VAL A 169 4.98 16.88 -1.14
CA VAL A 169 5.07 15.49 -1.60
C VAL A 169 4.06 14.61 -0.86
N THR A 170 3.93 14.79 0.46
CA THR A 170 2.95 14.04 1.26
C THR A 170 1.52 14.37 0.83
N ALA A 171 1.19 15.65 0.67
CA ALA A 171 -0.11 16.11 0.20
C ALA A 171 -0.41 15.61 -1.22
N ALA A 172 0.57 15.64 -2.12
CA ALA A 172 0.45 15.09 -3.47
C ALA A 172 0.18 13.58 -3.44
N GLY A 173 0.83 12.82 -2.55
CA GLY A 173 0.57 11.40 -2.35
C GLY A 173 -0.87 11.12 -1.89
N VAL A 174 -1.36 11.86 -0.90
CA VAL A 174 -2.74 11.76 -0.42
C VAL A 174 -3.74 12.11 -1.53
N ALA A 175 -3.53 13.24 -2.21
CA ALA A 175 -4.39 13.71 -3.29
C ALA A 175 -4.44 12.69 -4.44
N TRP A 176 -3.27 12.19 -4.86
CA TRP A 176 -3.18 11.16 -5.90
C TRP A 176 -3.91 9.89 -5.48
N TYR A 177 -3.78 9.44 -4.23
CA TYR A 177 -4.46 8.23 -3.76
C TYR A 177 -5.99 8.37 -3.78
N ILE A 178 -6.50 9.50 -3.30
CA ILE A 178 -7.94 9.81 -3.33
C ILE A 178 -8.44 9.85 -4.78
N LEU A 179 -7.71 10.50 -5.67
CA LEU A 179 -8.06 10.56 -7.10
C LEU A 179 -8.04 9.17 -7.75
N ALA A 180 -6.99 8.38 -7.50
CA ALA A 180 -6.84 7.03 -8.03
C ALA A 180 -7.98 6.11 -7.59
N ARG A 181 -8.34 6.14 -6.30
CA ARG A 181 -9.51 5.42 -5.76
C ARG A 181 -10.82 5.88 -6.38
N THR A 182 -11.01 7.19 -6.53
CA THR A 182 -12.20 7.78 -7.13
C THR A 182 -12.36 7.34 -8.58
N ILE A 183 -11.28 7.38 -9.36
CA ILE A 183 -11.25 6.92 -10.76
C ILE A 183 -11.57 5.43 -10.81
N ALA A 184 -10.90 4.58 -10.02
CA ALA A 184 -11.13 3.14 -9.98
C ALA A 184 -12.58 2.79 -9.61
N TYR A 185 -13.12 3.44 -8.58
CA TYR A 185 -14.52 3.24 -8.16
C TYR A 185 -15.50 3.64 -9.26
N ARG A 186 -15.27 4.78 -9.93
CA ARG A 186 -16.09 5.21 -11.06
C ARG A 186 -16.02 4.24 -12.23
N THR A 187 -14.83 3.73 -12.55
CA THR A 187 -14.64 2.77 -13.65
C THR A 187 -15.37 1.46 -13.37
N LEU A 188 -15.35 0.96 -12.13
CA LEU A 188 -15.99 -0.31 -11.77
C LEU A 188 -17.50 -0.21 -11.58
N TYR A 189 -17.99 0.87 -10.96
CA TYR A 189 -19.39 0.99 -10.52
C TYR A 189 -20.20 2.04 -11.30
N LYS A 190 -19.61 2.69 -12.32
CA LYS A 190 -20.25 3.74 -13.15
C LYS A 190 -20.88 4.89 -12.33
N SER A 191 -20.32 5.17 -11.15
CA SER A 191 -20.81 6.23 -10.25
C SER A 191 -20.44 7.64 -10.75
N SER A 192 -21.22 8.64 -10.37
CA SER A 192 -20.90 10.06 -10.60
C SER A 192 -19.64 10.48 -9.81
N TRP A 193 -18.84 11.39 -10.34
CA TRP A 193 -17.62 11.90 -9.70
C TRP A 193 -17.84 12.38 -8.27
N LEU A 194 -18.86 13.21 -8.03
CA LEU A 194 -19.11 13.78 -6.70
C LEU A 194 -19.44 12.70 -5.66
N LYS A 195 -20.30 11.74 -6.01
CA LYS A 195 -20.62 10.60 -5.11
C LYS A 195 -19.39 9.74 -4.86
N ALA A 196 -18.60 9.42 -5.89
CA ALA A 196 -17.40 8.61 -5.72
C ALA A 196 -16.35 9.34 -4.84
N LEU A 197 -16.11 10.62 -5.09
CA LEU A 197 -15.14 11.42 -4.35
C LEU A 197 -15.55 11.57 -2.88
N THR A 198 -16.80 11.92 -2.62
CA THR A 198 -17.31 12.07 -1.23
C THR A 198 -17.21 10.77 -0.45
N LEU A 199 -17.61 9.64 -1.04
CA LEU A 199 -17.48 8.32 -0.40
C LEU A 199 -16.02 7.97 -0.11
N VAL A 200 -15.13 8.16 -1.09
CA VAL A 200 -13.69 7.88 -0.92
C VAL A 200 -13.09 8.77 0.16
N CYS A 201 -13.38 10.06 0.18
CA CYS A 201 -12.90 10.99 1.20
C CYS A 201 -13.40 10.64 2.60
N VAL A 202 -14.69 10.35 2.76
CA VAL A 202 -15.29 9.97 4.06
C VAL A 202 -14.62 8.71 4.61
N TRP A 203 -14.49 7.67 3.79
CA TRP A 203 -13.87 6.43 4.22
C TRP A 203 -12.37 6.57 4.45
N PHE A 204 -11.66 7.35 3.63
CA PHE A 204 -10.25 7.64 3.85
C PHE A 204 -10.03 8.40 5.17
N ALA A 205 -10.85 9.40 5.46
CA ALA A 205 -10.81 10.12 6.73
C ALA A 205 -11.12 9.16 7.90
N GLY A 206 -12.16 8.34 7.78
CA GLY A 206 -12.50 7.32 8.78
C GLY A 206 -11.37 6.34 9.06
N THR A 207 -10.71 5.81 8.01
CA THR A 207 -9.54 4.93 8.18
C THR A 207 -8.35 5.66 8.80
N THR A 208 -8.14 6.93 8.46
CA THR A 208 -7.06 7.74 9.02
C THR A 208 -7.27 8.00 10.51
N VAL A 209 -8.49 8.37 10.90
CA VAL A 209 -8.88 8.57 12.32
C VAL A 209 -8.75 7.26 13.09
N ALA A 210 -9.30 6.16 12.58
CA ALA A 210 -9.20 4.86 13.23
C ALA A 210 -7.73 4.42 13.43
N THR A 211 -6.90 4.56 12.40
CA THR A 211 -5.47 4.21 12.48
C THR A 211 -4.74 5.10 13.47
N SER A 212 -5.02 6.41 13.47
CA SER A 212 -4.41 7.36 14.41
C SER A 212 -4.82 7.08 15.86
N LEU A 213 -6.08 6.70 16.09
CA LEU A 213 -6.57 6.30 17.42
C LEU A 213 -5.92 5.02 17.89
N VAL A 214 -5.79 4.00 17.03
CA VAL A 214 -5.09 2.75 17.37
C VAL A 214 -3.64 3.03 17.71
N LEU A 215 -2.94 3.84 16.91
CA LEU A 215 -1.56 4.24 17.21
C LEU A 215 -1.47 5.05 18.51
N ALA A 216 -2.40 5.99 18.74
CA ALA A 216 -2.44 6.76 19.98
C ALA A 216 -2.68 5.86 21.21
N MET A 217 -3.59 4.89 21.12
CA MET A 217 -3.83 3.90 22.19
C MET A 217 -2.64 2.99 22.46
N LEU A 218 -1.83 2.69 21.43
CA LEU A 218 -0.61 1.90 21.59
C LEU A 218 0.55 2.70 22.19
N ILE A 219 0.55 4.02 22.02
CA ILE A 219 1.61 4.93 22.48
C ILE A 219 1.29 5.54 23.86
N LEU A 220 0.01 5.78 24.17
CA LEU A 220 -0.44 6.30 25.46
C LEU A 220 -0.46 5.17 26.52
N PRO A 221 -0.08 5.46 27.78
CA PRO A 221 -0.04 4.48 28.88
C PRO A 221 -1.42 4.00 29.34
#